data_AF-A0A318HYH9-F1
#
_entry.id   AF-A0A318HYH9-F1
#
_cell.length_a   1.000
_cell.length_b   1.000
_cell.length_c   1.000
_cell.angle_alpha   90.00
_cell.angle_beta   90.00
_cell.angle_gamma   90.00
#
_symmetry.space_group_name_H-M   'P 1'
#
loop_
_entity.id
_entity.type
_entity.pdbx_description
1 polymer ?
#
loop_
_entity_poly.entity_id
_entity_poly.type
_entity_poly.pdbx_seq_one_letter_code
_entity_poly.pdbx_strand_id
1 'polypeptide(L)'
;MYYIKKKKTDKSKKKRQASIQTLTRKLDIVYSKYIRLRDAMEGGSTRCISCGQIKPFDKMDCGHFHSRTHKSTRWDEDNTHSECSHCLTPDALILTSDLRWMTLGDIEVGQKIFAFDENNSRQSQPRRSWRLGEVTHIHREVQEVFDVELENGDHIKTTGEHQWLIKSKFSYEWMATKDMWVNGVNVQGKHKTGPHTNMTTTVVCKPINVISHNITYESGWLAGMIDADGHICQQNIHNEDGTIRYGLRIGVAQSEKYPELCSKIVQLMEKFTENNKPCRQWMQKENTSKKGIRCTCQTWQFLVTGTNIEKMQFLMRVRSNKMSKIDINKLGMIRSKYNTKVKSITPMGKEEIVVMETSTRTFVANGYMMHNCNRFRSDHLIGYRENLIRKIGLKRFELLNWKAHQTKKWSCFELEELIKYYTILVDKLSKEKSIKV
;
A
#
# COMPACT_ATOMS: atom_id res chain seq x y z
N MET A 1 -23.24 48.70 54.21
CA MET A 1 -22.20 47.65 54.20
C MET A 1 -21.64 47.53 52.79
N TYR A 2 -20.40 47.96 52.57
CA TYR A 2 -19.71 47.82 51.27
C TYR A 2 -19.17 46.38 51.14
N TYR A 3 -19.68 45.62 50.17
CA TYR A 3 -19.17 44.30 49.82
C TYR A 3 -17.93 44.43 48.92
N ILE A 4 -16.75 44.07 49.45
CA ILE A 4 -15.51 43.94 48.69
C ILE A 4 -15.55 42.64 47.89
N LYS A 5 -15.69 42.71 46.56
CA LYS A 5 -15.51 41.57 45.65
C LYS A 5 -14.04 41.12 45.65
N LYS A 6 -13.74 39.94 46.19
CA LYS A 6 -12.43 39.29 46.03
C LYS A 6 -12.15 39.04 44.54
N LYS A 7 -11.04 39.60 44.03
CA LYS A 7 -10.49 39.26 42.71
C LYS A 7 -10.10 37.78 42.66
N LYS A 8 -10.60 37.05 41.66
CA LYS A 8 -10.12 35.70 41.33
C LYS A 8 -8.66 35.81 40.90
N THR A 9 -7.76 35.19 41.64
CA THR A 9 -6.37 35.01 41.24
C THR A 9 -6.31 33.98 40.10
N ASP A 10 -5.67 34.38 39.01
CA ASP A 10 -5.46 33.56 37.82
C ASP A 10 -4.48 32.42 38.17
N LYS A 11 -4.98 31.19 38.36
CA LYS A 11 -4.13 30.02 38.57
C LYS A 11 -3.44 29.69 37.24
N SER A 12 -2.12 29.81 37.19
CA SER A 12 -1.33 29.43 36.03
C SER A 12 -1.65 27.99 35.59
N LYS A 13 -2.05 27.81 34.33
CA LYS A 13 -2.29 26.48 33.73
C LYS A 13 -0.98 25.68 33.77
N LYS A 14 -0.84 24.73 34.72
CA LYS A 14 0.27 23.77 34.73
C LYS A 14 0.28 23.02 33.38
N LYS A 15 1.40 23.05 32.65
CA LYS A 15 1.59 22.29 31.39
C LYS A 15 1.32 20.81 31.67
N ARG A 16 0.33 20.25 30.97
CA ARG A 16 -0.06 18.83 31.09
C ARG A 16 1.07 17.97 30.52
N GLN A 17 1.54 16.99 31.29
CA GLN A 17 2.65 16.12 30.89
C GLN A 17 2.26 15.30 29.64
N ALA A 18 3.20 15.16 28.69
CA ALA A 18 2.95 14.46 27.44
C ALA A 18 2.66 12.97 27.68
N SER A 19 1.81 12.37 26.85
CA SER A 19 1.50 10.94 26.98
C SER A 19 2.70 10.07 26.59
N ILE A 20 2.79 8.87 27.17
CA ILE A 20 3.83 7.87 26.85
C ILE A 20 3.92 7.60 25.35
N GLN A 21 2.79 7.54 24.64
CA GLN A 21 2.75 7.32 23.20
C GLN A 21 3.37 8.48 22.42
N THR A 22 3.10 9.73 22.83
CA THR A 22 3.67 10.93 22.21
C THR A 22 5.18 10.97 22.42
N LEU A 23 5.64 10.69 23.65
CA LEU A 23 7.07 10.61 23.99
C LEU A 23 7.76 9.48 23.22
N THR A 24 7.13 8.31 23.11
CA THR A 24 7.65 7.17 22.33
C THR A 24 7.87 7.55 20.86
N ARG A 25 6.88 8.21 20.22
CA ARG A 25 7.01 8.65 18.83
C ARG A 25 8.11 9.71 18.66
N LYS A 26 8.22 10.64 19.60
CA LYS A 26 9.28 11.66 19.60
C LYS A 26 10.66 11.02 19.74
N LEU A 27 10.81 10.06 20.65
CA LEU A 27 12.04 9.32 20.85
C LEU A 27 12.41 8.50 19.62
N ASP A 28 11.46 7.80 18.98
CA ASP A 28 11.73 7.04 17.75
C ASP A 28 12.32 7.92 16.63
N ILE A 29 11.82 9.15 16.48
CA ILE A 29 12.31 10.09 15.46
C ILE A 29 13.75 10.53 15.77
N VAL A 30 13.98 11.01 17.00
CA VAL A 30 15.30 11.49 17.43
C VAL A 30 16.33 10.36 17.41
N TYR A 31 15.94 9.18 17.90
CA TYR A 31 16.80 8.00 17.91
C TYR A 31 17.12 7.51 16.50
N SER A 32 16.16 7.53 15.58
CA SER A 32 16.40 7.20 14.16
C SER A 32 17.44 8.14 13.53
N LYS A 33 17.34 9.45 13.80
CA LYS A 33 18.35 10.44 13.37
C LYS A 33 19.73 10.12 13.94
N TYR A 34 19.81 9.83 15.24
CA TYR A 34 21.07 9.48 15.91
C TYR A 34 21.76 8.28 15.26
N ILE A 35 21.04 7.16 15.08
CA ILE A 35 21.64 5.92 14.54
C ILE A 35 22.18 6.14 13.13
N ARG A 36 21.44 6.88 12.30
CA ARG A 36 21.90 7.23 10.95
C ARG A 36 23.16 8.08 10.96
N LEU A 37 23.24 9.04 11.88
CA LEU A 37 24.40 9.92 12.00
C LEU A 37 25.59 9.18 12.55
N ARG A 38 25.39 8.33 13.55
CA ARG A 38 26.43 7.49 14.15
C ARG A 38 27.10 6.64 13.08
N ASP A 39 26.32 5.98 12.24
CA ASP A 39 26.83 5.06 11.22
C ASP A 39 27.33 5.76 9.95
N ALA A 40 26.97 7.02 9.71
CA ALA A 40 27.47 7.81 8.58
C ALA A 40 28.99 8.01 8.64
N MET A 41 29.65 7.85 7.51
CA MET A 41 31.08 8.15 7.33
C MET A 41 31.28 9.65 7.05
N GLU A 42 32.53 10.10 7.09
CA GLU A 42 32.91 11.45 6.66
C GLU A 42 32.48 11.67 5.21
N GLY A 43 31.78 12.78 4.94
CA GLY A 43 31.15 13.04 3.64
C GLY A 43 29.69 12.58 3.51
N GLY A 44 29.07 12.11 4.60
CA GLY A 44 27.62 11.91 4.65
C GLY A 44 27.12 10.68 3.92
N SER A 45 27.96 9.64 3.75
CA SER A 45 27.54 8.34 3.23
C SER A 45 27.63 7.26 4.30
N THR A 46 26.72 6.30 4.32
CA THR A 46 26.63 5.24 5.31
C THR A 46 26.65 3.87 4.62
N ARG A 47 27.30 2.89 5.25
CA ARG A 47 27.24 1.49 4.80
C ARG A 47 26.00 0.81 5.38
N CYS A 48 25.15 0.26 4.52
CA CYS A 48 23.98 -0.53 4.92
C CYS A 48 24.40 -1.80 5.65
N ILE A 49 23.83 -2.01 6.84
CA ILE A 49 24.09 -3.19 7.66
C ILE A 49 23.54 -4.49 7.03
N SER A 50 22.47 -4.39 6.24
CA SER A 50 21.80 -5.55 5.65
C SER A 50 22.49 -6.02 4.37
N CYS A 51 22.76 -5.10 3.44
CA CYS A 51 23.30 -5.41 2.11
C CYS A 51 24.77 -5.00 1.88
N GLY A 52 25.40 -4.28 2.82
CA GLY A 52 26.81 -3.88 2.73
C GLY A 52 27.14 -2.74 1.77
N GLN A 53 26.16 -2.21 1.01
CA GLN A 53 26.37 -1.10 0.08
C GLN A 53 26.54 0.25 0.79
N ILE A 54 27.33 1.16 0.20
CA ILE A 54 27.53 2.54 0.69
C ILE A 54 26.53 3.46 0.00
N LYS A 55 25.75 4.22 0.77
CA LYS A 55 24.70 5.13 0.26
C LYS A 55 24.69 6.46 1.04
N PRO A 56 24.24 7.58 0.46
CA PRO A 56 24.14 8.86 1.16
C PRO A 56 23.21 8.81 2.39
N PHE A 57 23.46 9.64 3.39
CA PHE A 57 22.74 9.73 4.67
C PHE A 57 21.23 9.88 4.50
N ASP A 58 20.80 10.69 3.53
CA ASP A 58 19.39 10.93 3.23
C ASP A 58 18.66 9.69 2.72
N LYS A 59 19.41 8.72 2.15
CA LYS A 59 18.88 7.46 1.59
C LYS A 59 18.94 6.31 2.58
N MET A 60 19.26 6.59 3.83
CA MET A 60 19.40 5.59 4.87
C MET A 60 18.28 5.76 5.87
N ASP A 61 17.78 4.62 6.33
CA ASP A 61 16.89 4.53 7.46
C ASP A 61 17.63 3.92 8.65
N CYS A 62 17.14 4.18 9.86
CA CYS A 62 17.49 3.29 10.97
C CYS A 62 16.94 1.90 10.59
N GLY A 63 17.64 0.80 10.90
CA GLY A 63 17.24 -0.62 10.84
C GLY A 63 17.09 -1.21 12.25
N HIS A 64 16.34 -2.29 12.47
CA HIS A 64 16.23 -2.96 13.80
C HIS A 64 16.41 -4.46 13.62
N PHE A 65 17.35 -5.08 14.31
CA PHE A 65 17.54 -6.53 14.28
C PHE A 65 16.40 -7.25 15.02
N HIS A 66 16.20 -6.92 16.29
CA HIS A 66 15.01 -7.29 17.07
C HIS A 66 13.93 -6.24 16.89
N SER A 67 12.73 -6.71 16.56
CA SER A 67 11.56 -5.86 16.33
C SER A 67 11.33 -4.86 17.45
N ARG A 68 10.83 -3.69 17.05
CA ARG A 68 10.37 -2.60 17.92
C ARG A 68 9.33 -3.02 18.98
N THR A 69 8.75 -4.22 18.85
CA THR A 69 7.87 -4.86 19.86
C THR A 69 8.62 -5.21 21.14
N HIS A 70 9.91 -5.57 21.04
CA HIS A 70 10.77 -5.87 22.18
C HIS A 70 11.21 -4.55 22.83
N LYS A 71 10.50 -4.15 23.89
CA LYS A 71 10.71 -2.85 24.53
C LYS A 71 12.08 -2.69 25.17
N SER A 72 12.73 -3.78 25.58
CA SER A 72 14.07 -3.80 26.15
C SER A 72 15.15 -3.40 25.13
N THR A 73 14.99 -3.77 23.86
CA THR A 73 15.99 -3.54 22.80
C THR A 73 15.57 -2.48 21.78
N ARG A 74 14.39 -1.89 21.91
CA ARG A 74 13.85 -0.89 20.97
C ARG A 74 14.78 0.31 20.75
N TRP A 75 15.44 0.80 21.79
CA TRP A 75 16.38 1.92 21.69
C TRP A 75 17.79 1.49 22.14
N ASP A 76 18.11 0.21 21.95
CA ASP A 76 19.45 -0.32 22.16
C ASP A 76 20.28 -0.11 20.88
N GLU A 77 21.42 0.57 21.03
CA GLU A 77 22.30 0.95 19.93
C GLU A 77 22.91 -0.25 19.21
N ASP A 78 23.04 -1.40 19.90
CA ASP A 78 23.50 -2.65 19.29
C ASP A 78 22.41 -3.31 18.46
N ASN A 79 21.14 -3.04 18.77
CA ASN A 79 20.01 -3.56 18.02
C ASN A 79 19.79 -2.83 16.69
N THR A 80 20.24 -1.57 16.60
CA THR A 80 19.85 -0.66 15.52
C THR A 80 21.04 -0.13 14.74
N HIS A 81 20.97 -0.24 13.42
CA HIS A 81 22.03 0.19 12.50
C HIS A 81 21.41 0.71 11.21
N SER A 82 22.14 1.52 10.45
CA SER A 82 21.60 2.09 9.22
C SER A 82 21.36 1.05 8.13
N GLU A 83 20.20 1.12 7.50
CA GLU A 83 19.69 0.18 6.50
C GLU A 83 19.10 0.94 5.30
N CYS A 84 19.10 0.32 4.11
CA CYS A 84 18.59 0.91 2.88
C CYS A 84 17.13 0.54 2.57
N SER A 85 16.47 1.36 1.75
CA SER A 85 15.14 1.11 1.18
C SER A 85 15.20 0.47 -0.22
N HIS A 86 14.18 -0.32 -0.62
CA HIS A 86 14.14 -1.10 -1.88
C HIS A 86 12.88 -0.81 -2.70
N CYS A 87 12.91 -0.78 -4.05
CA CYS A 87 11.74 -0.48 -4.89
C CYS A 87 11.78 -0.97 -6.37
N LEU A 88 10.83 -0.45 -7.18
CA LEU A 88 10.54 -0.67 -8.61
C LEU A 88 11.26 0.34 -9.51
N THR A 89 11.34 0.06 -10.81
CA THR A 89 11.82 1.01 -11.83
C THR A 89 10.82 2.15 -12.12
N PRO A 90 11.28 3.30 -12.64
CA PRO A 90 10.43 4.48 -12.90
C PRO A 90 9.22 4.24 -13.82
N ASP A 91 9.31 3.27 -14.73
CA ASP A 91 8.27 2.93 -15.70
C ASP A 91 7.08 2.15 -15.09
N ALA A 92 7.21 1.67 -13.85
CA ALA A 92 6.11 0.99 -13.17
C ALA A 92 4.87 1.89 -13.07
N LEU A 93 3.69 1.37 -13.38
CA LEU A 93 2.44 2.11 -13.41
C LEU A 93 1.72 2.02 -12.05
N ILE A 94 1.62 3.14 -11.36
CA ILE A 94 0.93 3.25 -10.07
C ILE A 94 -0.53 3.64 -10.30
N LEU A 95 -1.44 2.94 -9.60
CA LEU A 95 -2.85 3.30 -9.62
C LEU A 95 -3.11 4.47 -8.68
N THR A 96 -3.50 5.60 -9.24
CA THR A 96 -3.83 6.82 -8.50
C THR A 96 -5.29 6.81 -8.04
N SER A 97 -5.62 7.69 -7.08
CA SER A 97 -6.97 7.76 -6.49
C SER A 97 -8.07 8.19 -7.47
N ASP A 98 -7.72 8.88 -8.56
CA ASP A 98 -8.64 9.23 -9.64
C ASP A 98 -8.79 8.13 -10.69
N LEU A 99 -8.36 6.90 -10.39
CA LEU A 99 -8.42 5.73 -11.27
C LEU A 99 -7.60 5.88 -12.56
N ARG A 100 -6.46 6.58 -12.49
CA ARG A 100 -5.49 6.64 -13.60
C ARG A 100 -4.24 5.84 -13.28
N TRP A 101 -3.64 5.29 -14.32
CA TRP A 101 -2.29 4.74 -14.26
C TRP A 101 -1.30 5.85 -14.56
N MET A 102 -0.37 6.07 -13.65
CA MET A 102 0.68 7.07 -13.76
C MET A 102 2.02 6.39 -13.58
N THR A 103 3.04 6.80 -14.32
CA THR A 103 4.37 6.21 -14.15
C THR A 103 4.90 6.57 -12.77
N LEU A 104 5.62 5.65 -12.14
CA LEU A 104 6.19 5.85 -10.82
C LEU A 104 7.21 7.01 -10.83
N GLY A 105 7.86 7.25 -11.97
CA GLY A 105 8.74 8.40 -12.18
C GLY A 105 8.07 9.77 -12.10
N ASP A 106 6.76 9.83 -12.38
CA ASP A 106 5.95 11.06 -12.41
C ASP A 106 5.11 11.26 -11.13
N ILE A 107 5.10 10.29 -10.22
CA ILE A 107 4.38 10.42 -8.95
C ILE A 107 5.06 11.47 -8.07
N GLU A 108 4.27 12.28 -7.37
CA GLU A 108 4.75 13.31 -6.45
C GLU A 108 4.34 13.04 -4.99
N VAL A 109 5.10 13.60 -4.05
CA VAL A 109 4.78 13.53 -2.62
C VAL A 109 3.47 14.26 -2.34
N GLY A 110 2.60 13.67 -1.50
CA GLY A 110 1.25 14.16 -1.20
C GLY A 110 0.18 13.62 -2.14
N GLN A 111 0.56 12.92 -3.22
CA GLN A 111 -0.40 12.34 -4.15
C GLN A 111 -1.16 11.17 -3.51
N LYS A 112 -2.46 11.12 -3.77
CA LYS A 112 -3.36 10.08 -3.27
C LYS A 112 -3.40 8.92 -4.26
N ILE A 113 -3.12 7.72 -3.76
CA ILE A 113 -3.01 6.49 -4.56
C ILE A 113 -3.90 5.37 -4.01
N PHE A 114 -4.13 4.36 -4.85
CA PHE A 114 -4.79 3.13 -4.46
C PHE A 114 -3.86 2.24 -3.63
N ALA A 115 -4.31 1.90 -2.44
CA ALA A 115 -3.60 1.07 -1.50
C ALA A 115 -4.53 0.08 -0.80
N PHE A 116 -4.02 -0.65 0.18
CA PHE A 116 -4.78 -1.66 0.90
C PHE A 116 -4.23 -1.98 2.30
N ASP A 117 -5.01 -2.72 3.09
CA ASP A 117 -4.57 -3.12 4.42
C ASP A 117 -3.30 -4.02 4.37
N GLU A 118 -2.24 -3.64 5.08
CA GLU A 118 -0.94 -4.35 5.14
C GLU A 118 -1.04 -5.73 5.80
N ASN A 119 -1.94 -5.90 6.76
CA ASN A 119 -2.12 -7.14 7.50
C ASN A 119 -3.55 -7.64 7.36
N ASN A 120 -3.74 -8.95 7.45
CA ASN A 120 -5.07 -9.50 7.69
C ASN A 120 -5.47 -9.19 9.14
N SER A 121 -6.65 -8.64 9.36
CA SER A 121 -7.22 -8.49 10.70
C SER A 121 -7.46 -9.87 11.34
N ARG A 122 -7.06 -10.05 12.61
CA ARG A 122 -7.30 -11.30 13.36
C ARG A 122 -8.78 -11.42 13.74
N GLN A 123 -9.50 -12.34 13.07
CA GLN A 123 -10.55 -13.25 13.55
C GLN A 123 -11.38 -13.73 12.35
N SER A 124 -11.42 -15.06 12.12
CA SER A 124 -12.43 -15.78 11.33
C SER A 124 -12.68 -15.45 9.83
N GLN A 125 -11.93 -14.56 9.18
CA GLN A 125 -11.98 -14.35 7.72
C GLN A 125 -10.58 -13.95 7.23
N PRO A 126 -10.10 -14.31 6.02
CA PRO A 126 -9.12 -13.45 5.40
C PRO A 126 -9.91 -12.18 4.98
N ARG A 127 -9.38 -10.96 5.02
CA ARG A 127 -8.88 -10.34 3.78
C ARG A 127 -8.60 -8.85 3.99
N ARG A 128 -7.55 -8.41 3.34
CA ARG A 128 -7.16 -7.02 3.11
C ARG A 128 -8.30 -6.27 2.40
N SER A 129 -8.60 -5.04 2.83
CA SER A 129 -9.55 -4.15 2.15
C SER A 129 -8.83 -3.03 1.41
N TRP A 130 -9.49 -2.46 0.42
CA TRP A 130 -9.02 -1.27 -0.28
C TRP A 130 -8.92 -0.08 0.67
N ARG A 131 -7.85 0.70 0.53
CA ARG A 131 -7.57 1.91 1.30
C ARG A 131 -7.08 3.01 0.38
N LEU A 132 -7.35 4.24 0.79
CA LEU A 132 -6.70 5.40 0.21
C LEU A 132 -5.32 5.57 0.85
N GLY A 133 -4.26 5.44 0.06
CA GLY A 133 -2.89 5.73 0.46
C GLY A 133 -2.49 7.14 0.04
N GLU A 134 -1.56 7.74 0.77
CA GLU A 134 -0.91 9.01 0.42
C GLU A 134 0.58 8.78 0.32
N VAL A 135 1.20 9.31 -0.73
CA VAL A 135 2.64 9.20 -0.95
C VAL A 135 3.37 10.15 0.00
N THR A 136 4.18 9.60 0.91
CA THR A 136 4.86 10.38 1.95
C THR A 136 6.29 10.74 1.58
N HIS A 137 6.92 9.93 0.72
CA HIS A 137 8.31 10.11 0.34
C HIS A 137 8.60 9.48 -1.02
N ILE A 138 9.45 10.13 -1.81
CA ILE A 138 9.93 9.63 -3.11
C ILE A 138 11.41 9.95 -3.24
N HIS A 139 12.22 8.99 -3.66
CA HIS A 139 13.60 9.23 -4.08
C HIS A 139 14.03 8.28 -5.19
N ARG A 140 15.08 8.66 -5.93
CA ARG A 140 15.65 7.84 -6.99
C ARG A 140 16.99 7.26 -6.59
N GLU A 141 17.26 6.03 -7.02
CA GLU A 141 18.50 5.32 -6.73
C GLU A 141 18.85 4.37 -7.89
N VAL A 142 20.11 3.96 -8.02
CA VAL A 142 20.52 2.90 -8.94
C VAL A 142 20.75 1.60 -8.14
N GLN A 143 20.02 0.53 -8.48
CA GLN A 143 20.17 -0.79 -7.84
C GLN A 143 20.17 -1.91 -8.89
N GLU A 144 20.55 -3.12 -8.47
CA GLU A 144 20.40 -4.30 -9.31
C GLU A 144 18.92 -4.65 -9.47
N VAL A 145 18.50 -4.76 -10.73
CA VAL A 145 17.12 -4.98 -11.15
C VAL A 145 17.01 -6.34 -11.83
N PHE A 146 15.90 -7.01 -11.53
CA PHE A 146 15.47 -8.26 -12.14
C PHE A 146 14.21 -7.98 -12.96
N ASP A 147 14.18 -8.50 -14.18
CA ASP A 147 12.96 -8.57 -14.98
C ASP A 147 12.17 -9.81 -14.57
N VAL A 148 10.97 -9.60 -14.04
CA VAL A 148 10.03 -10.66 -13.70
C VAL A 148 9.03 -10.78 -14.84
N GLU A 149 9.19 -11.81 -15.66
CA GLU A 149 8.24 -12.16 -16.72
C GLU A 149 7.14 -13.05 -16.13
N LEU A 150 5.89 -12.72 -16.43
CA LEU A 150 4.72 -13.46 -15.95
C LEU A 150 4.03 -14.21 -17.09
N GLU A 151 3.28 -15.27 -16.79
CA GLU A 151 2.62 -16.11 -17.82
C GLU A 151 1.60 -15.35 -18.69
N ASN A 152 1.12 -14.19 -18.23
CA ASN A 152 0.21 -13.32 -18.97
C ASN A 152 0.93 -12.34 -19.92
N GLY A 153 2.26 -12.41 -20.01
CA GLY A 153 3.08 -11.53 -20.85
C GLY A 153 3.48 -10.21 -20.20
N ASP A 154 3.11 -9.97 -18.93
CA ASP A 154 3.57 -8.78 -18.21
C ASP A 154 5.05 -8.93 -17.84
N HIS A 155 5.82 -7.87 -18.08
CA HIS A 155 7.19 -7.70 -17.60
C HIS A 155 7.21 -6.66 -16.49
N ILE A 156 7.83 -6.99 -15.36
CA ILE A 156 7.92 -6.08 -14.22
C ILE A 156 9.35 -6.09 -13.70
N LYS A 157 9.99 -4.94 -13.87
CA LYS A 157 11.35 -4.71 -13.41
C LYS A 157 11.36 -4.31 -11.93
N THR A 158 11.98 -5.16 -11.11
CA THR A 158 11.99 -4.98 -9.65
C THR A 158 13.35 -5.30 -9.05
N THR A 159 13.62 -4.75 -7.87
CA THR A 159 14.77 -5.18 -7.06
C THR A 159 14.54 -6.59 -6.48
N GLY A 160 15.62 -7.31 -6.19
CA GLY A 160 15.55 -8.67 -5.65
C GLY A 160 14.78 -8.79 -4.32
N GLU A 161 14.78 -7.73 -3.50
CA GLU A 161 14.09 -7.70 -2.20
C GLU A 161 12.62 -7.25 -2.30
N HIS A 162 12.16 -6.83 -3.48
CA HIS A 162 10.82 -6.27 -3.65
C HIS A 162 9.74 -7.27 -3.27
N GLN A 163 8.78 -6.84 -2.45
CA GLN A 163 7.77 -7.73 -1.86
C GLN A 163 6.48 -7.73 -2.68
N TRP A 164 6.13 -8.92 -3.15
CA TRP A 164 4.91 -9.21 -3.89
C TRP A 164 3.92 -9.93 -2.99
N LEU A 165 2.64 -9.59 -3.11
CA LEU A 165 1.62 -10.42 -2.50
C LEU A 165 1.40 -11.67 -3.34
N ILE A 166 1.71 -12.83 -2.78
CA ILE A 166 1.53 -14.13 -3.42
C ILE A 166 0.32 -14.86 -2.87
N LYS A 167 -0.29 -15.70 -3.70
CA LYS A 167 -1.38 -16.58 -3.31
C LYS A 167 -0.82 -17.97 -3.03
N SER A 168 -0.87 -18.37 -1.77
CA SER A 168 -0.62 -19.75 -1.34
C SER A 168 -1.93 -20.57 -1.35
N LYS A 169 -1.90 -21.85 -0.96
CA LYS A 169 -3.08 -22.75 -0.98
C LYS A 169 -4.26 -22.20 -0.16
N PHE A 170 -3.98 -21.62 1.01
CA PHE A 170 -5.01 -21.16 1.94
C PHE A 170 -4.81 -19.72 2.46
N SER A 171 -3.70 -19.08 2.08
CA SER A 171 -3.26 -17.81 2.63
C SER A 171 -2.73 -16.87 1.54
N TYR A 172 -2.61 -15.59 1.90
CA TYR A 172 -1.86 -14.60 1.14
C TYR A 172 -0.63 -14.22 1.94
N GLU A 173 0.52 -14.29 1.30
CA GLU A 173 1.81 -14.08 1.94
C GLU A 173 2.61 -13.08 1.11
N TRP A 174 3.49 -12.32 1.76
CA TRP A 174 4.49 -11.55 1.04
C TRP A 174 5.58 -12.49 0.50
N MET A 175 6.31 -12.13 -0.55
CA MET A 175 7.47 -12.87 -1.04
C MET A 175 8.38 -11.91 -1.80
N ALA A 176 9.69 -11.97 -1.54
CA ALA A 176 10.66 -11.17 -2.28
C ALA A 176 10.83 -11.71 -3.70
N THR A 177 11.19 -10.87 -4.67
CA THR A 177 11.51 -11.29 -6.04
C THR A 177 12.56 -12.42 -6.06
N LYS A 178 13.65 -12.30 -5.28
CA LYS A 178 14.72 -13.32 -5.21
C LYS A 178 14.26 -14.67 -4.65
N ASP A 179 13.21 -14.68 -3.84
CA ASP A 179 12.67 -15.85 -3.14
C ASP A 179 11.52 -16.51 -3.90
N MET A 180 11.14 -15.95 -5.05
CA MET A 180 10.14 -16.53 -5.92
C MET A 180 10.64 -17.82 -6.55
N TRP A 181 9.71 -18.74 -6.75
CA TRP A 181 9.96 -20.05 -7.34
C TRP A 181 9.51 -20.05 -8.79
N VAL A 182 10.38 -20.52 -9.67
CA VAL A 182 10.09 -20.83 -11.08
C VAL A 182 10.47 -22.28 -11.29
N ASN A 183 9.49 -23.15 -11.55
CA ASN A 183 9.71 -24.59 -11.71
C ASN A 183 10.54 -25.20 -10.56
N GLY A 184 10.20 -24.83 -9.32
CA GLY A 184 10.86 -25.34 -8.12
C GLY A 184 12.27 -24.77 -7.85
N VAL A 185 12.76 -23.84 -8.65
CA VAL A 185 14.08 -23.20 -8.50
C VAL A 185 13.90 -21.70 -8.23
N ASN A 186 14.67 -21.13 -7.31
CA ASN A 186 14.70 -19.68 -7.10
C ASN A 186 15.87 -19.02 -7.83
N VAL A 187 15.90 -17.69 -7.84
CA VAL A 187 16.96 -16.90 -8.50
C VAL A 187 18.37 -17.22 -7.96
N GLN A 188 18.46 -17.72 -6.73
CA GLN A 188 19.73 -18.10 -6.08
C GLN A 188 20.17 -19.54 -6.38
N GLY A 189 19.44 -20.28 -7.24
CA GLY A 189 19.73 -21.68 -7.55
C GLY A 189 19.35 -22.68 -6.46
N LYS A 190 18.59 -22.25 -5.44
CA LYS A 190 18.04 -23.17 -4.43
C LYS A 190 16.85 -23.90 -5.01
N HIS A 191 16.79 -25.20 -4.76
CA HIS A 191 15.64 -26.03 -5.05
C HIS A 191 14.67 -26.02 -3.88
N LYS A 192 13.37 -25.96 -4.19
CA LYS A 192 12.32 -26.11 -3.21
C LYS A 192 12.35 -27.53 -2.65
N THR A 193 12.30 -27.68 -1.33
CA THR A 193 12.33 -28.98 -0.66
C THR A 193 10.91 -29.50 -0.43
N GLY A 194 10.72 -30.81 -0.61
CA GLY A 194 9.46 -31.51 -0.34
C GLY A 194 8.85 -32.23 -1.55
N PRO A 195 7.83 -33.08 -1.34
CA PRO A 195 7.22 -33.88 -2.40
C PRO A 195 6.53 -33.00 -3.45
N HIS A 196 6.72 -33.37 -4.74
CA HIS A 196 6.13 -32.69 -5.92
C HIS A 196 6.46 -31.19 -6.05
N THR A 197 7.55 -30.72 -5.44
CA THR A 197 7.89 -29.28 -5.46
C THR A 197 8.62 -28.82 -6.72
N ASN A 198 9.09 -29.75 -7.54
CA ASN A 198 9.87 -29.51 -8.77
C ASN A 198 9.11 -28.72 -9.86
N MET A 199 7.78 -28.63 -9.79
CA MET A 199 6.97 -27.82 -10.70
C MET A 199 6.32 -26.63 -10.01
N THR A 200 6.76 -26.29 -8.80
CA THR A 200 6.14 -25.21 -8.03
C THR A 200 6.58 -23.87 -8.59
N THR A 201 5.59 -23.10 -9.02
CA THR A 201 5.80 -21.73 -9.50
C THR A 201 4.99 -20.77 -8.64
N THR A 202 5.61 -19.64 -8.28
CA THR A 202 4.96 -18.61 -7.47
C THR A 202 3.80 -17.97 -8.23
N VAL A 203 2.65 -17.83 -7.56
CA VAL A 203 1.46 -17.15 -8.10
C VAL A 203 1.35 -15.77 -7.46
N VAL A 204 1.47 -14.71 -8.27
CA VAL A 204 1.36 -13.32 -7.81
C VAL A 204 -0.09 -12.83 -7.89
N CYS A 205 -0.47 -11.97 -6.95
CA CYS A 205 -1.83 -11.45 -6.84
C CYS A 205 -2.03 -10.23 -7.73
N LYS A 206 -2.91 -10.37 -8.73
CA LYS A 206 -3.32 -9.29 -9.64
C LYS A 206 -4.83 -9.01 -9.46
N PRO A 207 -5.20 -8.06 -8.59
CA PRO A 207 -6.60 -7.69 -8.40
C PRO A 207 -7.21 -6.97 -9.59
N ILE A 208 -6.43 -6.18 -10.34
CA ILE A 208 -6.94 -5.30 -11.41
C ILE A 208 -5.98 -5.31 -12.60
N ASN A 209 -6.50 -5.20 -13.83
CA ASN A 209 -5.63 -5.01 -15.01
C ASN A 209 -5.28 -3.53 -15.20
N VAL A 210 -4.16 -3.28 -15.85
CA VAL A 210 -3.82 -1.96 -16.37
C VAL A 210 -4.75 -1.66 -17.52
N ILE A 211 -5.53 -0.59 -17.40
CA ILE A 211 -6.57 -0.19 -18.35
C ILE A 211 -6.33 1.26 -18.72
N SER A 212 -6.16 1.52 -20.02
CA SER A 212 -6.12 2.88 -20.55
C SER A 212 -7.53 3.43 -20.78
N HIS A 213 -7.63 4.75 -20.79
CA HIS A 213 -8.87 5.43 -21.19
C HIS A 213 -9.07 5.27 -22.71
N ASN A 214 -10.23 4.77 -23.12
CA ASN A 214 -10.59 4.65 -24.52
C ASN A 214 -11.17 5.98 -25.01
N ILE A 215 -10.35 6.92 -25.51
CA ILE A 215 -10.84 8.22 -25.98
C ILE A 215 -11.53 8.06 -27.34
N THR A 216 -12.81 7.71 -27.32
CA THR A 216 -13.65 7.54 -28.53
C THR A 216 -14.97 8.29 -28.40
N TYR A 217 -15.64 8.59 -29.52
CA TYR A 217 -17.00 9.14 -29.51
C TYR A 217 -17.95 8.33 -28.63
N GLU A 218 -17.88 7.01 -28.72
CA GLU A 218 -18.73 6.09 -27.95
C GLU A 218 -18.48 6.18 -26.43
N SER A 219 -17.22 6.27 -26.01
CA SER A 219 -16.87 6.44 -24.60
C SER A 219 -17.41 7.75 -24.04
N GLY A 220 -17.26 8.85 -24.77
CA GLY A 220 -17.74 10.17 -24.38
C GLY A 220 -19.26 10.25 -24.39
N TRP A 221 -19.91 9.60 -25.37
CA TRP A 221 -21.35 9.48 -25.43
C TRP A 221 -21.90 8.73 -24.22
N LEU A 222 -21.31 7.59 -23.86
CA LEU A 222 -21.74 6.82 -22.70
C LEU A 222 -21.42 7.54 -21.38
N ALA A 223 -20.28 8.24 -21.30
CA ALA A 223 -19.91 9.06 -20.16
C ALA A 223 -20.94 10.18 -19.92
N GLY A 224 -21.33 10.89 -20.99
CA GLY A 224 -22.36 11.91 -20.96
C GLY A 224 -23.72 11.37 -20.50
N MET A 225 -24.11 10.19 -20.98
CA MET A 225 -25.33 9.51 -20.53
C MET A 225 -25.26 9.12 -19.05
N ILE A 226 -24.12 8.62 -18.58
CA ILE A 226 -23.94 8.33 -17.15
C ILE A 226 -24.02 9.63 -16.34
N ASP A 227 -23.39 10.71 -16.79
CA ASP A 227 -23.34 11.99 -16.10
C ASP A 227 -24.68 12.74 -16.09
N ALA A 228 -25.50 12.60 -17.13
CA ALA A 228 -26.86 13.11 -17.15
C ALA A 228 -27.80 12.17 -16.37
N ASP A 229 -28.16 11.03 -16.98
CA ASP A 229 -29.27 10.17 -16.56
C ASP A 229 -28.84 8.92 -15.77
N GLY A 230 -27.53 8.75 -15.57
CA GLY A 230 -26.98 7.64 -14.81
C GLY A 230 -26.79 7.85 -13.31
N HIS A 231 -26.37 6.78 -12.64
CA HIS A 231 -26.04 6.78 -11.22
C HIS A 231 -24.82 5.90 -10.94
N ILE A 232 -24.05 6.30 -9.93
CA ILE A 232 -22.99 5.48 -9.32
C ILE A 232 -23.33 5.43 -7.83
N CYS A 233 -23.59 4.24 -7.33
CA CYS A 233 -24.00 4.01 -5.94
C CYS A 233 -23.08 2.99 -5.26
N GLN A 234 -22.61 3.34 -4.07
CA GLN A 234 -21.84 2.49 -3.17
C GLN A 234 -22.70 2.19 -1.95
N GLN A 235 -23.18 0.95 -1.81
CA GLN A 235 -24.10 0.59 -0.74
C GLN A 235 -23.74 -0.75 -0.10
N ASN A 236 -23.97 -0.85 1.21
CA ASN A 236 -23.96 -2.11 1.93
C ASN A 236 -25.29 -2.82 1.65
N ILE A 237 -25.21 -4.02 1.09
CA ILE A 237 -26.36 -4.87 0.81
C ILE A 237 -26.39 -5.92 1.92
N HIS A 238 -27.45 -5.90 2.71
CA HIS A 238 -27.73 -6.94 3.70
C HIS A 238 -28.35 -8.13 2.99
N ASN A 239 -27.71 -9.28 3.10
CA ASN A 239 -28.23 -10.55 2.59
C ASN A 239 -29.16 -11.18 3.63
N GLU A 240 -30.02 -12.09 3.19
CA GLU A 240 -30.98 -12.81 4.05
C GLU A 240 -30.29 -13.65 5.13
N ASP A 241 -29.04 -14.10 4.89
CA ASP A 241 -28.20 -14.82 5.83
C ASP A 241 -27.55 -13.92 6.92
N GLY A 242 -27.91 -12.64 6.96
CA GLY A 242 -27.35 -11.65 7.88
C GLY A 242 -25.97 -11.13 7.47
N THR A 243 -25.38 -11.62 6.38
CA THR A 243 -24.09 -11.13 5.88
C THR A 243 -24.25 -9.78 5.18
N ILE A 244 -23.26 -8.90 5.36
CA ILE A 244 -23.22 -7.60 4.66
C ILE A 244 -22.24 -7.72 3.50
N ARG A 245 -22.73 -7.56 2.27
CA ARG A 245 -21.90 -7.45 1.07
C ARG A 245 -21.83 -6.01 0.60
N TYR A 246 -20.65 -5.56 0.22
CA TYR A 246 -20.50 -4.27 -0.43
C TYR A 246 -20.88 -4.33 -1.91
N GLY A 247 -21.78 -3.45 -2.35
CA GLY A 247 -22.24 -3.35 -3.72
C GLY A 247 -21.88 -2.02 -4.36
N LEU A 248 -21.11 -2.07 -5.46
CA LEU A 248 -20.96 -0.98 -6.41
C LEU A 248 -21.99 -1.16 -7.53
N ARG A 249 -22.88 -0.19 -7.74
CA ARG A 249 -23.84 -0.17 -8.85
C ARG A 249 -23.58 1.04 -9.73
N ILE A 250 -23.55 0.80 -11.04
CA ILE A 250 -23.41 1.83 -12.07
C ILE A 250 -24.50 1.53 -13.09
N GLY A 251 -25.23 2.54 -13.52
CA GLY A 251 -26.22 2.34 -14.56
C GLY A 251 -26.85 3.62 -15.07
N VAL A 252 -27.60 3.49 -16.16
CA VAL A 252 -28.31 4.56 -16.86
C VAL A 252 -29.79 4.21 -16.92
N ALA A 253 -30.67 5.18 -16.66
CA ALA A 253 -32.10 5.02 -16.87
C ALA A 253 -32.48 5.58 -18.25
N GLN A 254 -33.28 4.84 -19.02
CA GLN A 254 -33.76 5.32 -20.32
C GLN A 254 -35.19 4.82 -20.59
N SER A 255 -36.04 5.70 -21.15
CA SER A 255 -37.41 5.34 -21.48
C SER A 255 -37.47 4.38 -22.67
N GLU A 256 -38.36 3.39 -22.58
CA GLU A 256 -38.58 2.42 -23.67
C GLU A 256 -39.09 3.04 -24.98
N LYS A 257 -39.65 4.27 -24.92
CA LYS A 257 -40.14 5.00 -26.09
C LYS A 257 -39.05 5.26 -27.14
N TYR A 258 -37.78 5.14 -26.75
CA TYR A 258 -36.63 5.32 -27.62
C TYR A 258 -35.83 4.01 -27.73
N PRO A 259 -36.30 3.03 -28.52
CA PRO A 259 -35.68 1.71 -28.61
C PRO A 259 -34.26 1.74 -29.17
N GLU A 260 -33.96 2.63 -30.12
CA GLU A 260 -32.62 2.77 -30.70
C GLU A 260 -31.60 3.24 -29.64
N LEU A 261 -31.99 4.20 -28.80
CA LEU A 261 -31.18 4.67 -27.67
C LEU A 261 -30.92 3.54 -26.67
N CYS A 262 -31.95 2.76 -26.31
CA CYS A 262 -31.81 1.59 -25.44
C CYS A 262 -30.83 0.56 -26.01
N SER A 263 -30.95 0.22 -27.30
CA SER A 263 -30.05 -0.73 -27.97
C SER A 263 -28.62 -0.23 -28.00
N LYS A 264 -28.41 1.06 -28.27
CA LYS A 264 -27.09 1.69 -28.23
C LYS A 264 -26.46 1.65 -26.84
N ILE A 265 -27.22 1.92 -25.79
CA ILE A 265 -26.74 1.82 -24.40
C ILE A 265 -26.26 0.39 -24.11
N VAL A 266 -27.06 -0.62 -24.45
CA VAL A 266 -26.70 -2.04 -24.25
C VAL A 266 -25.40 -2.38 -24.98
N GLN A 267 -25.32 -2.07 -26.27
CA GLN A 267 -24.15 -2.34 -27.09
C GLN A 267 -22.87 -1.70 -26.53
N LEU A 268 -22.95 -0.43 -26.11
CA LEU A 268 -21.80 0.27 -25.55
C LEU A 268 -21.43 -0.25 -24.17
N MET A 269 -22.40 -0.58 -23.33
CA MET A 269 -22.13 -1.19 -22.03
C MET A 269 -21.43 -2.54 -22.19
N GLU A 270 -21.91 -3.42 -23.08
CA GLU A 270 -21.27 -4.70 -23.39
C GLU A 270 -19.83 -4.52 -23.91
N LYS A 271 -19.64 -3.57 -24.82
CA LYS A 271 -18.32 -3.24 -25.38
C LYS A 271 -17.33 -2.82 -24.29
N PHE A 272 -17.74 -1.94 -23.37
CA PHE A 272 -16.84 -1.41 -22.34
C PHE A 272 -16.75 -2.29 -21.08
N THR A 273 -17.69 -3.20 -20.84
CA THR A 273 -17.57 -4.20 -19.75
C THR A 273 -16.77 -5.43 -20.16
N GLU A 274 -16.65 -5.73 -21.46
CA GLU A 274 -15.96 -6.92 -22.00
C GLU A 274 -16.50 -8.24 -21.45
N ASN A 275 -17.71 -8.24 -20.90
CA ASN A 275 -18.31 -9.41 -20.26
C ASN A 275 -19.53 -9.96 -20.99
N ASN A 276 -19.94 -9.33 -22.10
CA ASN A 276 -21.07 -9.69 -22.97
C ASN A 276 -22.36 -10.03 -22.20
N LYS A 277 -22.57 -9.38 -21.05
CA LYS A 277 -23.69 -9.64 -20.15
C LYS A 277 -24.42 -8.33 -19.87
N PRO A 278 -25.46 -7.99 -20.64
CA PRO A 278 -26.27 -6.83 -20.34
C PRO A 278 -27.17 -7.14 -19.13
N CYS A 279 -27.37 -6.15 -18.26
CA CYS A 279 -28.42 -6.22 -17.24
C CYS A 279 -29.37 -5.05 -17.45
N ARG A 280 -30.63 -5.38 -17.69
CA ARG A 280 -31.73 -4.43 -17.64
C ARG A 280 -32.67 -4.81 -16.51
N GLN A 281 -33.04 -3.84 -15.70
CA GLN A 281 -34.02 -4.01 -14.63
C GLN A 281 -35.21 -3.10 -14.90
N TRP A 282 -36.39 -3.62 -14.61
CA TRP A 282 -37.61 -2.84 -14.59
C TRP A 282 -37.60 -1.93 -13.37
N MET A 283 -37.83 -0.63 -13.59
CA MET A 283 -38.19 0.26 -12.48
C MET A 283 -39.68 0.10 -12.21
N GLN A 284 -40.03 -0.86 -11.35
CA GLN A 284 -41.41 -1.07 -10.90
C GLN A 284 -41.89 0.18 -10.17
N LYS A 285 -43.02 0.74 -10.58
CA LYS A 285 -43.70 1.80 -9.84
C LYS A 285 -44.70 1.15 -8.89
N GLU A 286 -44.65 1.49 -7.61
CA GLU A 286 -45.89 1.47 -6.83
C GLU A 286 -46.85 2.45 -7.51
N ASN A 287 -48.07 2.00 -7.83
CA ASN A 287 -49.09 2.77 -8.54
C ASN A 287 -49.60 4.03 -7.79
N THR A 288 -48.94 4.45 -6.72
CA THR A 288 -49.44 5.47 -5.79
C THR A 288 -48.73 6.80 -5.99
N SER A 289 -49.11 7.53 -7.04
CA SER A 289 -48.82 8.97 -7.04
C SER A 289 -49.70 9.63 -5.97
N LYS A 290 -49.11 10.09 -4.85
CA LYS A 290 -49.81 10.94 -3.85
C LYS A 290 -50.34 12.27 -4.42
N LYS A 291 -50.13 12.57 -5.72
CA LYS A 291 -50.48 13.84 -6.40
C LYS A 291 -51.00 13.68 -7.84
N GLY A 292 -51.71 12.60 -8.18
CA GLY A 292 -52.54 12.52 -9.40
C GLY A 292 -51.86 12.50 -10.78
N ILE A 293 -50.53 12.60 -10.90
CA ILE A 293 -49.84 12.52 -12.20
C ILE A 293 -49.58 11.04 -12.54
N ARG A 294 -50.40 10.48 -13.44
CA ARG A 294 -50.17 9.13 -14.01
C ARG A 294 -49.03 9.16 -15.02
N CYS A 295 -47.88 8.61 -14.66
CA CYS A 295 -46.75 8.48 -15.58
C CYS A 295 -46.90 7.19 -16.41
N THR A 296 -47.30 7.35 -17.69
CA THR A 296 -47.63 6.26 -18.64
C THR A 296 -46.43 5.67 -19.37
N CYS A 297 -45.23 6.25 -19.25
CA CYS A 297 -44.03 5.70 -19.86
C CYS A 297 -43.33 4.69 -18.94
N GLN A 298 -42.95 3.55 -19.52
CA GLN A 298 -42.07 2.60 -18.83
C GLN A 298 -40.61 3.02 -19.07
N THR A 299 -39.77 2.72 -18.08
CA THR A 299 -38.36 3.13 -18.06
C THR A 299 -37.51 1.94 -17.64
N TRP A 300 -36.47 1.70 -18.43
CA TRP A 300 -35.48 0.66 -18.18
C TRP A 300 -34.33 1.23 -17.38
N GLN A 301 -33.82 0.44 -16.44
CA GLN A 301 -32.53 0.68 -15.79
C GLN A 301 -31.49 -0.27 -16.35
N PHE A 302 -30.53 0.26 -17.11
CA PHE A 302 -29.40 -0.48 -17.64
C PHE A 302 -28.26 -0.45 -16.63
N LEU A 303 -27.82 -1.62 -16.16
CA LEU A 303 -26.81 -1.77 -15.10
C LEU A 303 -25.54 -2.42 -15.64
N VAL A 304 -24.40 -1.86 -15.23
CA VAL A 304 -23.08 -2.45 -15.47
C VAL A 304 -22.99 -3.74 -14.65
N THR A 305 -22.80 -4.87 -15.33
CA THR A 305 -22.67 -6.19 -14.71
C THR A 305 -21.23 -6.50 -14.33
N GLY A 306 -21.05 -7.55 -13.53
CA GLY A 306 -19.73 -8.01 -13.10
C GLY A 306 -19.37 -7.63 -11.66
N THR A 307 -18.15 -7.99 -11.29
CA THR A 307 -17.50 -7.71 -10.01
C THR A 307 -17.24 -6.22 -9.84
N ASN A 308 -16.97 -5.79 -8.59
CA ASN A 308 -16.65 -4.39 -8.32
C ASN A 308 -15.40 -3.92 -9.07
N ILE A 309 -14.44 -4.81 -9.34
CA ILE A 309 -13.24 -4.49 -10.13
C ILE A 309 -13.60 -4.28 -11.61
N GLU A 310 -14.40 -5.14 -12.22
CA GLU A 310 -14.83 -4.94 -13.62
C GLU A 310 -15.61 -3.64 -13.79
N LYS A 311 -16.44 -3.30 -12.80
CA LYS A 311 -17.15 -2.02 -12.76
C LYS A 311 -16.20 -0.83 -12.65
N MET A 312 -15.12 -0.95 -11.88
CA MET A 312 -14.07 0.09 -11.83
C MET A 312 -13.32 0.19 -13.16
N GLN A 313 -12.99 -0.94 -13.79
CA GLN A 313 -12.34 -0.96 -15.11
C GLN A 313 -13.24 -0.34 -16.19
N PHE A 314 -14.55 -0.58 -16.12
CA PHE A 314 -15.53 0.11 -16.96
C PHE A 314 -15.46 1.63 -16.77
N LEU A 315 -15.41 2.12 -15.53
CA LEU A 315 -15.27 3.57 -15.26
C LEU A 315 -13.91 4.12 -15.72
N MET A 316 -12.83 3.33 -15.66
CA MET A 316 -11.53 3.70 -16.21
C MET A 316 -11.58 3.88 -17.73
N ARG A 317 -12.35 3.05 -18.44
CA ARG A 317 -12.54 3.11 -19.90
C ARG A 317 -13.47 4.22 -20.36
N VAL A 318 -14.52 4.51 -19.61
CA VAL A 318 -15.58 5.45 -20.02
C VAL A 318 -15.34 6.87 -19.48
N ARG A 319 -14.73 6.99 -18.29
CA ARG A 319 -14.35 8.27 -17.69
C ARG A 319 -15.49 9.29 -17.45
N SER A 320 -16.65 8.84 -16.97
CA SER A 320 -17.74 9.74 -16.52
C SER A 320 -17.32 10.60 -15.31
N ASN A 321 -17.72 11.87 -15.26
CA ASN A 321 -17.43 12.77 -14.14
C ASN A 321 -18.05 12.33 -12.81
N LYS A 322 -19.18 11.62 -12.84
CA LYS A 322 -19.82 11.04 -11.65
C LYS A 322 -18.94 10.03 -10.90
N MET A 323 -17.82 9.56 -11.47
CA MET A 323 -16.89 8.65 -10.77
C MET A 323 -16.25 9.28 -9.53
N SER A 324 -16.19 10.61 -9.47
CA SER A 324 -15.76 11.37 -8.28
C SER A 324 -16.55 11.02 -7.01
N LYS A 325 -17.72 10.41 -7.15
CA LYS A 325 -18.53 9.89 -6.03
C LYS A 325 -17.97 8.61 -5.40
N ILE A 326 -16.97 7.97 -6.01
CA ILE A 326 -16.38 6.73 -5.50
C ILE A 326 -15.48 7.03 -4.31
N ASP A 327 -15.84 6.45 -3.17
CA ASP A 327 -14.97 6.34 -2.00
C ASP A 327 -14.21 5.01 -2.04
N ILE A 328 -12.89 5.10 -2.15
CA ILE A 328 -11.98 3.95 -2.22
C ILE A 328 -12.03 3.11 -0.95
N ASN A 329 -12.17 3.74 0.22
CA ASN A 329 -12.21 3.04 1.50
C ASN A 329 -13.48 2.20 1.67
N LYS A 330 -14.52 2.49 0.87
CA LYS A 330 -15.79 1.75 0.86
C LYS A 330 -15.78 0.61 -0.14
N LEU A 331 -14.82 0.50 -1.06
CA LEU A 331 -14.78 -0.59 -2.07
C LEU A 331 -14.70 -1.99 -1.45
N GLY A 332 -14.34 -2.05 -0.17
CA GLY A 332 -14.39 -3.24 0.64
C GLY A 332 -13.24 -4.18 0.34
N MET A 333 -13.55 -5.46 0.45
CA MET A 333 -12.58 -6.54 0.47
C MET A 333 -11.94 -6.81 -0.90
N ILE A 334 -10.62 -6.97 -0.92
CA ILE A 334 -9.89 -7.25 -2.15
C ILE A 334 -10.12 -8.70 -2.58
N ARG A 335 -10.48 -8.87 -3.84
CA ARG A 335 -10.57 -10.18 -4.50
C ARG A 335 -9.57 -10.21 -5.64
N SER A 336 -8.61 -11.12 -5.52
CA SER A 336 -7.63 -11.37 -6.57
C SER A 336 -8.32 -12.15 -7.71
N LYS A 337 -8.24 -11.66 -8.95
CA LYS A 337 -8.98 -12.21 -10.09
C LYS A 337 -8.06 -12.61 -11.24
N TYR A 338 -7.06 -11.81 -11.55
CA TYR A 338 -6.19 -11.97 -12.72
C TYR A 338 -4.82 -12.55 -12.34
N ASN A 339 -4.78 -13.34 -11.26
CA ASN A 339 -3.53 -13.89 -10.74
C ASN A 339 -2.81 -14.68 -11.82
N THR A 340 -1.50 -14.53 -11.85
CA THR A 340 -0.63 -15.14 -12.85
C THR A 340 0.58 -15.76 -12.15
N LYS A 341 1.20 -16.72 -12.82
CA LYS A 341 2.43 -17.35 -12.33
C LYS A 341 3.65 -16.63 -12.88
N VAL A 342 4.74 -16.72 -12.14
CA VAL A 342 6.05 -16.24 -12.58
C VAL A 342 6.62 -17.18 -13.63
N LYS A 343 6.82 -16.68 -14.84
CA LYS A 343 7.37 -17.46 -15.95
C LYS A 343 8.88 -17.51 -15.91
N SER A 344 9.53 -16.37 -15.71
CA SER A 344 10.99 -16.28 -15.61
C SER A 344 11.40 -15.07 -14.76
N ILE A 345 12.62 -15.13 -14.19
CA ILE A 345 13.25 -14.00 -13.51
C ILE A 345 14.66 -13.88 -14.05
N THR A 346 14.95 -12.78 -14.73
CA THR A 346 16.26 -12.55 -15.36
C THR A 346 16.96 -11.33 -14.76
N PRO A 347 18.24 -11.43 -14.37
CA PRO A 347 18.99 -10.27 -13.90
C PRO A 347 19.28 -9.32 -15.09
N MET A 348 18.90 -8.06 -14.96
CA MET A 348 19.13 -7.03 -15.99
C MET A 348 20.38 -6.18 -15.71
N GLY A 349 20.94 -6.25 -14.51
CA GLY A 349 22.04 -5.40 -14.07
C GLY A 349 21.55 -4.18 -13.30
N LYS A 350 22.38 -3.12 -13.26
CA LYS A 350 22.09 -1.91 -12.48
C LYS A 350 21.24 -0.92 -13.29
N GLU A 351 20.01 -0.68 -12.83
CA GLU A 351 19.11 0.33 -13.42
C GLU A 351 18.66 1.34 -12.35
N GLU A 352 18.15 2.48 -12.81
CA GLU A 352 17.49 3.45 -11.93
C GLU A 352 16.17 2.85 -11.41
N ILE A 353 15.93 3.04 -10.12
CA ILE A 353 14.72 2.67 -9.39
C ILE A 353 14.15 3.91 -8.69
N VAL A 354 12.83 3.94 -8.51
CA VAL A 354 12.15 4.97 -7.76
C VAL A 354 11.61 4.35 -6.49
N VAL A 355 12.15 4.80 -5.35
CA VAL A 355 11.67 4.40 -4.04
C VAL A 355 10.51 5.28 -3.62
N MET A 356 9.35 4.67 -3.42
CA MET A 356 8.14 5.34 -2.95
C MET A 356 7.73 4.80 -1.58
N GLU A 357 7.38 5.70 -0.67
CA GLU A 357 6.74 5.39 0.61
C GLU A 357 5.29 5.88 0.64
N THR A 358 4.41 5.09 1.25
CA THR A 358 2.98 5.41 1.35
C THR A 358 2.51 5.26 2.78
N SER A 359 1.49 6.03 3.16
CA SER A 359 0.88 6.02 4.50
C SER A 359 0.34 4.64 4.92
N THR A 360 -0.04 3.81 3.95
CA THR A 360 -0.59 2.45 4.11
C THR A 360 0.46 1.34 3.99
N ARG A 361 1.70 1.68 3.57
CA ARG A 361 2.78 0.75 3.25
C ARG A 361 2.46 -0.28 2.15
N THR A 362 1.44 -0.02 1.38
CA THR A 362 1.03 -0.88 0.26
C THR A 362 0.56 0.00 -0.88
N PHE A 363 0.64 -0.52 -2.09
CA PHE A 363 0.16 0.15 -3.28
C PHE A 363 -0.10 -0.85 -4.40
N VAL A 364 -0.79 -0.40 -5.44
CA VAL A 364 -0.99 -1.20 -6.65
C VAL A 364 -0.05 -0.69 -7.74
N ALA A 365 0.82 -1.57 -8.25
CA ALA A 365 1.71 -1.29 -9.37
C ALA A 365 1.48 -2.30 -10.50
N ASN A 366 1.30 -1.82 -11.73
CA ASN A 366 0.99 -2.62 -12.92
C ASN A 366 -0.20 -3.58 -12.72
N GLY A 367 -1.10 -3.25 -11.80
CA GLY A 367 -2.24 -4.12 -11.44
C GLY A 367 -1.96 -5.15 -10.33
N TYR A 368 -0.71 -5.24 -9.86
CA TYR A 368 -0.25 -6.16 -8.83
C TYR A 368 -0.23 -5.52 -7.45
N MET A 369 -0.41 -6.36 -6.43
CA MET A 369 -0.40 -5.94 -5.04
C MET A 369 1.03 -5.93 -4.51
N MET A 370 1.57 -4.72 -4.33
CA MET A 370 2.93 -4.50 -3.87
C MET A 370 2.96 -3.92 -2.46
N HIS A 371 4.08 -4.10 -1.78
CA HIS A 371 4.35 -3.52 -0.47
C HIS A 371 5.42 -2.44 -0.59
N ASN A 372 5.27 -1.35 0.16
CA ASN A 372 6.36 -0.40 0.38
C ASN A 372 7.41 -1.11 1.21
N CYS A 373 8.56 -1.37 0.63
CA CYS A 373 9.57 -2.17 1.29
C CYS A 373 9.89 -1.60 2.68
N ASN A 374 9.60 -2.39 3.72
CA ASN A 374 9.91 -2.03 5.10
C ASN A 374 10.39 -3.28 5.85
N ARG A 375 11.71 -3.48 5.91
CA ARG A 375 12.46 -3.77 7.15
C ARG A 375 12.19 -5.07 7.95
N PHE A 376 11.23 -5.92 7.58
CA PHE A 376 10.84 -7.07 8.42
C PHE A 376 10.56 -8.36 7.64
N ARG A 377 11.63 -9.04 7.19
CA ARG A 377 11.68 -10.51 7.01
C ARG A 377 13.04 -11.09 7.40
N SER A 378 13.02 -12.38 7.75
CA SER A 378 14.11 -13.19 8.30
C SER A 378 15.35 -13.32 7.42
N ASP A 379 15.23 -13.09 6.11
CA ASP A 379 16.37 -13.27 5.19
C ASP A 379 17.29 -12.04 5.15
N HIS A 380 16.76 -10.84 5.41
CA HIS A 380 17.61 -9.68 5.73
C HIS A 380 18.33 -9.91 7.06
N LEU A 381 17.71 -10.61 8.03
CA LEU A 381 18.35 -10.90 9.31
C LEU A 381 19.54 -11.82 9.15
N ILE A 382 19.68 -12.60 8.06
CA ILE A 382 20.88 -13.42 7.84
C ILE A 382 22.07 -12.51 7.52
N GLY A 383 21.94 -11.66 6.49
CA GLY A 383 22.98 -10.68 6.14
C GLY A 383 23.21 -9.65 7.25
N TYR A 384 22.13 -9.14 7.85
CA TYR A 384 22.20 -8.25 9.02
C TYR A 384 22.87 -8.96 10.18
N ARG A 385 22.55 -10.23 10.50
CA ARG A 385 23.19 -10.99 11.59
C ARG A 385 24.68 -11.16 11.33
N GLU A 386 25.07 -11.58 10.13
CA GLU A 386 26.48 -11.75 9.79
C GLU A 386 27.25 -10.43 9.89
N ASN A 387 26.71 -9.37 9.31
CA ASN A 387 27.32 -8.03 9.35
C ASN A 387 27.28 -7.42 10.75
N LEU A 388 26.24 -7.69 11.54
CA LEU A 388 26.10 -7.27 12.93
C LEU A 388 27.13 -7.98 13.81
N ILE A 389 27.25 -9.31 13.72
CA ILE A 389 28.28 -10.07 14.43
C ILE A 389 29.67 -9.56 14.03
N ARG A 390 29.91 -9.25 12.76
CA ARG A 390 31.17 -8.64 12.30
C ARG A 390 31.41 -7.25 12.90
N LYS A 391 30.36 -6.45 13.09
CA LYS A 391 30.43 -5.07 13.59
C LYS A 391 30.54 -4.97 15.12
N ILE A 392 29.72 -5.72 15.87
CA ILE A 392 29.66 -5.64 17.34
C ILE A 392 30.32 -6.83 18.05
N GLY A 393 30.64 -7.91 17.33
CA GLY A 393 31.21 -9.13 17.90
C GLY A 393 30.16 -10.07 18.50
N LEU A 394 30.53 -11.36 18.60
CA LEU A 394 29.62 -12.44 19.03
C LEU A 394 29.10 -12.25 20.46
N LYS A 395 29.97 -11.83 21.40
CA LYS A 395 29.60 -11.63 22.81
C LYS A 395 28.48 -10.58 22.99
N ARG A 396 28.56 -9.45 22.26
CA ARG A 396 27.54 -8.39 22.32
C ARG A 396 26.26 -8.82 21.62
N PHE A 397 26.37 -9.58 20.53
CA PHE A 397 25.23 -10.17 19.85
C PHE A 397 24.43 -11.15 20.75
N GLU A 398 25.12 -12.00 21.50
CA GLU A 398 24.48 -12.91 22.47
C GLU A 398 23.79 -12.15 23.60
N LEU A 399 24.44 -11.12 24.16
CA LEU A 399 23.83 -10.25 25.16
C LEU A 399 22.59 -9.54 24.62
N LEU A 400 22.63 -9.08 23.37
CA LEU A 400 21.49 -8.46 22.70
C LEU A 400 20.31 -9.42 22.57
N ASN A 401 20.56 -10.69 22.18
CA ASN A 401 19.52 -11.72 22.14
C ASN A 401 18.94 -11.99 23.52
N TRP A 402 19.76 -12.04 24.57
CA TRP A 402 19.28 -12.20 25.94
C TRP A 402 18.39 -11.03 26.38
N LYS A 403 18.82 -9.79 26.12
CA LYS A 403 18.01 -8.57 26.41
C LYS A 403 16.66 -8.58 25.70
N ALA A 404 16.60 -9.05 24.45
CA ALA A 404 15.35 -9.05 23.67
C ALA A 404 14.23 -9.89 24.31
N HIS A 405 14.58 -10.92 25.10
CA HIS A 405 13.62 -11.76 25.81
C HIS A 405 13.13 -11.15 27.15
N GLN A 406 13.69 -10.01 27.56
CA GLN A 406 13.26 -9.33 28.78
C GLN A 406 12.05 -8.44 28.56
N THR A 407 11.24 -8.30 29.61
CA THR A 407 10.14 -7.35 29.63
C THR A 407 10.60 -6.03 30.27
N LYS A 408 10.48 -4.92 29.52
CA LYS A 408 10.78 -3.57 30.01
C LYS A 408 9.55 -2.69 29.83
N LYS A 409 9.15 -2.01 30.91
CA LYS A 409 8.13 -0.96 30.89
C LYS A 409 8.83 0.38 31.08
N TRP A 410 8.67 1.27 30.11
CA TRP A 410 9.28 2.60 30.12
C TRP A 410 8.37 3.61 30.80
N SER A 411 8.93 4.38 31.72
CA SER A 411 8.27 5.53 32.36
C SER A 411 8.36 6.78 31.48
N CYS A 412 7.46 7.76 31.68
CA CYS A 412 7.55 9.04 30.98
C CYS A 412 8.89 9.74 31.24
N PHE A 413 9.39 9.64 32.48
CA PHE A 413 10.66 10.25 32.89
C PHE A 413 11.84 9.66 32.11
N GLU A 414 11.99 8.33 32.06
CA GLU A 414 13.05 7.67 31.28
C GLU A 414 12.99 8.05 29.79
N LEU A 415 11.79 8.13 29.20
CA LEU A 415 11.64 8.53 27.81
C LEU A 415 12.06 9.98 27.57
N GLU A 416 11.71 10.90 28.48
CA GLU A 416 12.11 12.29 28.40
C GLU A 416 13.64 12.46 28.53
N GLU A 417 14.28 11.70 29.42
CA GLU A 417 15.73 11.69 29.56
C GLU A 417 16.42 11.15 28.31
N LEU A 418 15.95 10.04 27.75
CA LEU A 418 16.49 9.48 26.51
C LEU A 418 16.31 10.45 25.33
N ILE A 419 15.16 11.14 25.24
CA ILE A 419 14.94 12.16 24.21
C ILE A 419 15.99 13.27 24.35
N LYS A 420 16.22 13.78 25.55
CA LYS A 420 17.23 14.82 25.80
C LYS A 420 18.62 14.34 25.41
N TYR A 421 19.00 13.14 25.88
CA TYR A 421 20.29 12.52 25.61
C TYR A 421 20.57 12.39 24.11
N TYR A 422 19.67 11.74 23.36
CA TYR A 422 19.88 11.55 21.92
C TYR A 422 19.73 12.84 21.12
N THR A 423 18.97 13.83 21.58
CA THR A 423 18.91 15.14 20.90
C THR A 423 20.28 15.82 20.96
N ILE A 424 20.93 15.82 22.13
CA ILE A 424 22.29 16.37 22.30
C ILE A 424 23.28 15.65 21.40
N LEU A 425 23.20 14.32 21.32
CA LEU A 425 24.09 13.51 20.47
C LEU A 425 23.86 13.78 18.98
N VAL A 426 22.61 13.93 18.54
CA VAL A 426 22.27 14.30 17.16
C VAL A 426 22.89 15.65 16.81
N ASP A 427 22.73 16.65 17.67
CA ASP A 427 23.28 17.99 17.44
C ASP A 427 24.82 17.98 17.37
N LYS A 428 25.46 17.17 18.23
CA LYS A 428 26.91 16.98 18.24
C LYS A 428 27.39 16.31 16.94
N LEU A 429 26.84 15.15 16.60
CA LEU A 429 27.23 14.37 15.42
C LEU A 429 26.91 15.08 14.11
N SER A 430 25.79 15.81 14.04
CA SER A 430 25.42 16.62 12.88
C SER A 430 26.46 17.70 12.59
N LYS A 431 26.97 18.38 13.63
CA LYS A 431 28.04 19.37 13.50
C LYS A 431 29.37 18.74 13.12
N GLU A 432 29.76 17.66 13.81
CA GLU A 432 31.03 16.96 13.56
C GLU A 432 31.12 16.43 12.13
N LYS A 433 30.03 15.84 11.62
CA LYS A 433 30.00 15.24 10.28
C LYS A 433 29.56 16.20 9.18
N SER A 434 29.21 17.45 9.52
CA SER A 434 28.67 18.46 8.61
C SER A 434 27.44 17.99 7.80
N ILE A 435 26.58 17.16 8.42
CA ILE A 435 25.35 16.64 7.82
C ILE A 435 24.17 17.39 8.43
N LYS A 436 23.31 18.03 7.62
CA LYS A 436 22.07 18.68 8.11
C LYS A 436 20.96 17.64 8.29
N VAL A 437 20.23 17.68 9.42
CA VAL A 437 19.32 16.59 9.86
C VAL A 437 17.98 17.09 10.35
#